data_AF-A0A6L2LKT4-F1
#
_entry.id   AF-A0A6L2LKT4-F1
#
_cell.length_a   1.000
_cell.length_b   1.000
_cell.length_c   1.000
_cell.angle_alpha   90.00
_cell.angle_beta   90.00
_cell.angle_gamma   90.00
#
_symmetry.space_group_name_H-M   'P 1'
#
loop_
_entity.id
_entity.type
_entity.pdbx_description
1 polymer ?
#
loop_
_entity_poly.entity_id
_entity_poly.type
_entity_poly.pdbx_seq_one_letter_code
_entity_poly.pdbx_strand_id
1 'polypeptide(L)'
;MANLLEDIQCAGSDTRPPMLDRTDFASWQQRIRLYCQGKKNVVNILKSIDEGPYQMGTIREPLAKGTEGAPHLGPERPRVYSDLSPKEKDWYNADIRATNILLQGLSKDIYTLINQYTDAKDIWNNVKMLLEGSKLTKEDRESQLYDDFEHFRQHKRETIRDYYVRFAKLINDMRNIKMTMSRMQLNSKFVNNILPE
;
A
#
# COMPACT_ATOMS: atom_id res chain seq x y z
N MET A 1 -24.04 -5.57 17.71
CA MET A 1 -23.46 -6.92 17.85
C MET A 1 -22.49 -7.09 16.70
N ALA A 2 -21.20 -7.24 16.98
CA ALA A 2 -20.19 -7.45 15.94
C ALA A 2 -20.39 -8.83 15.29
N ASN A 3 -20.27 -8.90 13.98
CA ASN A 3 -20.60 -10.07 13.18
C ASN A 3 -19.37 -11.00 13.16
N LEU A 4 -19.32 -11.99 14.04
CA LEU A 4 -18.16 -12.88 14.28
C LEU A 4 -17.55 -13.48 12.99
N LEU A 5 -18.37 -13.64 11.94
CA LEU A 5 -17.96 -14.21 10.65
C LEU A 5 -17.15 -13.21 9.79
N GLU A 6 -17.41 -11.90 9.92
CA GLU A 6 -16.61 -10.85 9.29
C GLU A 6 -15.25 -10.73 9.99
N ASP A 7 -15.23 -10.79 11.32
CA ASP A 7 -14.01 -10.71 12.14
C ASP A 7 -13.04 -11.87 11.83
N ILE A 8 -13.56 -13.10 11.65
CA ILE A 8 -12.75 -14.29 11.27
C ILE A 8 -12.15 -14.14 9.87
N GLN A 9 -12.86 -13.53 8.93
CA GLN A 9 -12.36 -13.32 7.56
C GLN A 9 -11.26 -12.25 7.50
N CYS A 10 -11.37 -11.21 8.32
CA CYS A 10 -10.36 -10.17 8.44
C CYS A 10 -9.06 -10.70 9.07
N ALA A 11 -9.13 -11.62 10.04
CA ALA A 11 -7.95 -12.15 10.74
C ALA A 11 -6.98 -12.94 9.84
N GLY A 12 -7.49 -13.63 8.82
CA GLY A 12 -6.70 -14.53 7.97
C GLY A 12 -6.38 -15.87 8.64
N SER A 13 -5.71 -16.77 7.93
CA SER A 13 -5.24 -18.08 8.42
C SER A 13 -3.92 -18.46 7.73
N ASP A 14 -3.29 -19.57 8.10
CA ASP A 14 -2.07 -20.03 7.43
C ASP A 14 -2.29 -20.35 5.93
N THR A 15 -3.52 -20.72 5.57
CA THR A 15 -3.89 -21.10 4.20
C THR A 15 -4.57 -19.99 3.41
N ARG A 16 -5.13 -18.98 4.08
CA ARG A 16 -5.88 -17.88 3.45
C ARG A 16 -5.35 -16.53 3.92
N PRO A 17 -4.96 -15.63 2.99
CA PRO A 17 -4.55 -14.29 3.36
C PRO A 17 -5.65 -13.53 4.13
N PRO A 18 -5.29 -12.57 5.00
CA PRO A 18 -6.27 -11.70 5.65
C PRO A 18 -7.06 -10.91 4.61
N MET A 19 -8.38 -10.85 4.78
CA MET A 19 -9.24 -10.03 3.94
C MET A 19 -9.04 -8.55 4.28
N LEU A 20 -8.99 -7.72 3.24
CA LEU A 20 -8.87 -6.28 3.35
C LEU A 20 -10.16 -5.66 3.93
N ASP A 21 -10.00 -5.02 5.07
CA ASP A 21 -10.97 -4.09 5.63
C ASP A 21 -10.55 -2.65 5.28
N ARG A 22 -11.44 -1.91 4.61
CA ARG A 22 -11.20 -0.51 4.23
C ARG A 22 -11.04 0.41 5.44
N THR A 23 -11.62 0.05 6.59
CA THR A 23 -11.57 0.86 7.81
C THR A 23 -10.25 0.72 8.56
N ASP A 24 -9.50 -0.36 8.31
CA ASP A 24 -8.23 -0.65 8.99
C ASP A 24 -7.16 -1.19 8.01
N PHE A 25 -6.86 -0.34 7.00
CA PHE A 25 -5.86 -0.66 5.99
C PHE A 25 -4.46 -0.89 6.58
N ALA A 26 -4.08 -0.13 7.61
CA ALA A 26 -2.78 -0.25 8.25
C ALA A 26 -2.58 -1.64 8.88
N SER A 27 -3.61 -2.19 9.54
CA SER A 27 -3.57 -3.53 10.07
C SER A 27 -3.55 -4.60 8.97
N TRP A 28 -4.30 -4.39 7.88
CA TRP A 28 -4.23 -5.31 6.73
C TRP A 28 -2.82 -5.35 6.12
N GLN A 29 -2.17 -4.20 5.92
CA GLN A 29 -0.80 -4.12 5.41
C GLN A 29 0.20 -4.91 6.26
N GLN A 30 0.05 -4.86 7.60
CA GLN A 30 0.88 -5.62 8.51
C GLN A 30 0.60 -7.12 8.41
N ARG A 31 -0.68 -7.52 8.48
CA ARG A 31 -1.10 -8.92 8.44
C ARG A 31 -0.76 -9.60 7.13
N ILE A 32 -0.94 -8.94 5.98
CA ILE A 32 -0.62 -9.52 4.67
C ILE A 32 0.89 -9.71 4.49
N ARG A 33 1.73 -8.80 5.04
CA ARG A 33 3.19 -8.99 5.06
C ARG A 33 3.60 -10.14 5.97
N LEU A 34 3.02 -10.25 7.17
CA LEU A 34 3.24 -11.39 8.07
C LEU A 34 2.83 -12.72 7.40
N TYR A 35 1.70 -12.74 6.70
CA TYR A 35 1.26 -13.91 5.94
C TYR A 35 2.27 -14.31 4.86
N CYS A 36 2.85 -13.35 4.12
CA CYS A 36 3.92 -13.61 3.16
C CYS A 36 5.19 -14.17 3.83
N GLN A 37 5.49 -13.78 5.08
CA GLN A 37 6.64 -14.31 5.83
C GLN A 37 6.52 -15.81 6.12
N GLY A 38 5.29 -16.32 6.25
CA GLY A 38 5.04 -17.76 6.41
C GLY A 38 5.19 -18.58 5.11
N LYS A 39 5.49 -17.97 3.97
CA LYS A 39 5.56 -18.66 2.67
C LYS A 39 6.98 -19.03 2.27
N LYS A 40 7.10 -20.11 1.50
CA LYS A 40 8.34 -20.46 0.82
C LYS A 40 8.74 -19.33 -0.13
N ASN A 41 10.05 -19.05 -0.20
CA ASN A 41 10.61 -17.99 -1.03
C ASN A 41 10.16 -16.57 -0.61
N VAL A 42 9.97 -16.35 0.70
CA VAL A 42 9.57 -15.07 1.30
C VAL A 42 10.37 -13.88 0.77
N VAL A 43 11.68 -14.03 0.62
CA VAL A 43 12.58 -12.95 0.16
C VAL A 43 12.14 -12.45 -1.21
N ASN A 44 11.92 -13.34 -2.18
CA ASN A 44 11.50 -12.94 -3.51
C ASN A 44 10.02 -12.51 -3.57
N ILE A 45 9.16 -13.04 -2.69
CA ILE A 45 7.76 -12.58 -2.59
C ILE A 45 7.72 -11.12 -2.15
N LEU A 46 8.38 -10.79 -1.04
CA LEU A 46 8.44 -9.41 -0.55
C LEU A 46 9.16 -8.50 -1.54
N LYS A 47 10.24 -8.99 -2.16
CA LYS A 47 10.92 -8.26 -3.24
C LYS A 47 10.00 -7.96 -4.41
N SER A 48 9.12 -8.88 -4.79
CA SER A 48 8.18 -8.65 -5.90
C SER A 48 7.13 -7.59 -5.55
N ILE A 49 6.68 -7.54 -4.29
CA ILE A 49 5.76 -6.49 -3.80
C ILE A 49 6.46 -5.12 -3.77
N ASP A 50 7.71 -5.07 -3.31
CA ASP A 50 8.42 -3.81 -3.06
C ASP A 50 9.13 -3.26 -4.32
N GLU A 51 9.80 -4.13 -5.06
CA GLU A 51 10.65 -3.78 -6.21
C GLU A 51 9.99 -4.07 -7.55
N GLY A 52 9.15 -5.09 -7.63
CA GLY A 52 8.40 -5.49 -8.83
C GLY A 52 8.78 -6.86 -9.38
N PRO A 53 8.13 -7.27 -10.47
CA PRO A 53 8.38 -8.57 -11.09
C PRO A 53 9.78 -8.63 -11.72
N TYR A 54 10.29 -9.84 -11.89
CA TYR A 54 11.46 -10.08 -12.72
C TYR A 54 11.21 -9.61 -14.15
N GLN A 55 12.13 -8.81 -14.70
CA GLN A 55 12.03 -8.27 -16.05
C GLN A 55 12.65 -9.25 -17.05
N MET A 56 11.82 -9.80 -17.94
CA MET A 56 12.28 -10.63 -19.05
C MET A 56 13.10 -9.80 -20.04
N GLY A 57 14.39 -10.14 -20.18
CA GLY A 57 15.28 -9.53 -21.17
C GLY A 57 15.25 -10.24 -22.53
N THR A 58 16.24 -9.91 -23.37
CA THR A 58 16.51 -10.58 -24.64
C THR A 58 17.71 -11.53 -24.52
N ILE A 59 17.79 -12.52 -25.41
CA ILE A 59 18.93 -13.44 -25.52
C ILE A 59 19.42 -13.49 -26.97
N ARG A 60 20.74 -13.60 -27.15
CA ARG A 60 21.37 -13.90 -28.43
C ARG A 60 21.67 -15.39 -28.50
N GLU A 61 21.18 -16.06 -29.53
CA GLU A 61 21.50 -17.47 -29.75
C GLU A 61 22.94 -17.62 -30.27
N PRO A 62 23.74 -18.54 -29.72
CA PRO A 62 25.01 -18.90 -30.33
C PRO A 62 24.73 -19.65 -31.64
N LEU A 63 25.15 -19.10 -32.79
CA LEU A 63 25.21 -19.89 -34.00
C LEU A 63 26.29 -20.96 -33.84
N ALA A 64 26.00 -22.19 -34.26
CA ALA A 64 26.98 -23.28 -34.24
C ALA A 64 28.27 -22.84 -34.95
N LYS A 65 29.44 -23.23 -34.39
CA LYS A 65 30.76 -22.86 -34.90
C LYS A 65 30.86 -23.07 -36.42
N GLY A 66 30.75 -21.99 -37.17
CA GLY A 66 31.26 -21.95 -38.53
C GLY A 66 32.78 -22.09 -38.49
N THR A 67 33.33 -22.85 -39.43
CA THR A 67 34.77 -22.96 -39.67
C THR A 67 35.30 -21.58 -40.04
N GLU A 68 35.82 -20.84 -39.04
CA GLU A 68 36.73 -19.68 -39.11
C GLU A 68 36.46 -18.70 -37.95
N GLY A 69 37.24 -18.83 -36.87
CA GLY A 69 37.76 -17.76 -35.99
C GLY A 69 36.88 -16.70 -35.32
N ALA A 70 35.68 -16.37 -35.80
CA ALA A 70 34.85 -15.27 -35.31
C ALA A 70 33.54 -15.79 -34.69
N PRO A 71 33.18 -15.40 -33.45
CA PRO A 71 31.87 -15.74 -32.90
C PRO A 71 30.78 -14.98 -33.66
N HIS A 72 30.09 -15.66 -34.57
CA HIS A 72 28.87 -15.13 -35.20
C HIS A 72 27.74 -15.16 -34.16
N LEU A 73 27.33 -13.99 -33.66
CA LEU A 73 26.19 -13.87 -32.76
C LEU A 73 24.91 -13.98 -33.58
N GLY A 74 24.00 -14.88 -33.19
CA GLY A 74 22.69 -15.05 -33.83
C GLY A 74 21.72 -13.88 -33.55
N PRO A 75 20.52 -13.92 -34.15
CA PRO A 75 19.51 -12.88 -33.96
C PRO A 75 19.08 -12.77 -32.49
N GLU A 76 18.77 -11.55 -32.06
CA GLU A 76 18.19 -11.30 -30.74
C GLU A 76 16.72 -11.70 -30.71
N ARG A 77 16.32 -12.48 -29.70
CA ARG A 77 14.92 -12.79 -29.43
C ARG A 77 14.55 -12.51 -27.97
N PRO A 78 13.28 -12.24 -27.66
CA PRO A 78 12.80 -12.23 -26.28
C PRO A 78 13.10 -13.55 -25.57
N ARG A 79 13.51 -13.47 -24.30
CA ARG A 79 13.67 -14.66 -23.46
C ARG A 79 12.31 -15.30 -23.16
N VAL A 80 12.30 -16.61 -23.10
CA VAL A 80 11.18 -17.41 -22.59
C VAL A 80 11.52 -17.98 -21.22
N TYR A 81 10.51 -18.46 -20.49
CA TYR A 81 10.70 -19.03 -19.15
C TYR A 81 11.77 -20.13 -19.11
N SER A 82 11.89 -20.95 -20.15
CA SER A 82 12.89 -22.01 -20.24
C SER A 82 14.34 -21.48 -20.25
N ASP A 83 14.57 -20.29 -20.81
CA ASP A 83 15.89 -19.64 -20.90
C ASP A 83 16.39 -19.12 -19.54
N LEU A 84 15.50 -19.04 -18.54
CA LEU A 84 15.83 -18.49 -17.23
C LEU A 84 16.65 -19.47 -16.38
N SER A 85 17.64 -18.91 -15.69
CA SER A 85 18.36 -19.60 -14.62
C SER A 85 17.43 -19.95 -13.45
N PRO A 86 17.79 -20.92 -12.60
CA PRO A 86 16.97 -21.27 -11.43
C PRO A 86 16.60 -20.08 -10.55
N LYS A 87 17.55 -19.17 -10.31
CA LYS A 87 17.32 -17.96 -9.50
C LYS A 87 16.33 -16.99 -10.14
N GLU A 88 16.36 -16.83 -11.45
CA GLU A 88 15.43 -15.97 -12.20
C GLU A 88 14.02 -16.58 -12.21
N LYS A 89 13.92 -17.91 -12.40
CA LYS A 89 12.66 -18.65 -12.28
C LYS A 89 12.06 -18.51 -10.89
N ASP A 90 12.88 -18.58 -9.84
CA ASP A 90 12.42 -18.41 -8.47
C ASP A 90 11.82 -17.02 -8.23
N TRP A 91 12.41 -15.96 -8.78
CA TRP A 91 11.84 -14.61 -8.67
C TRP A 91 10.56 -14.48 -9.51
N TYR A 92 10.58 -14.91 -10.77
CA TYR A 92 9.39 -14.89 -11.63
C TYR A 92 8.20 -15.61 -10.98
N ASN A 93 8.42 -16.81 -10.44
CA ASN A 93 7.38 -17.57 -9.75
C ASN A 93 6.95 -16.93 -8.42
N ALA A 94 7.86 -16.23 -7.73
CA ALA A 94 7.53 -15.52 -6.51
C ALA A 94 6.61 -14.33 -6.77
N ASP A 95 6.78 -13.62 -7.89
CA ASP A 95 5.88 -12.54 -8.28
C ASP A 95 4.46 -13.06 -8.52
N ILE A 96 4.30 -14.13 -9.30
CA ILE A 96 2.99 -14.79 -9.51
C ILE A 96 2.34 -15.16 -8.17
N ARG A 97 3.13 -15.68 -7.22
CA ARG A 97 2.63 -16.00 -5.87
C ARG A 97 2.24 -14.74 -5.11
N ALA A 98 3.04 -13.68 -5.16
CA ALA A 98 2.74 -12.41 -4.51
C ALA A 98 1.44 -11.80 -5.06
N THR A 99 1.29 -11.73 -6.39
CA THR A 99 0.06 -11.32 -7.09
C THR A 99 -1.14 -12.11 -6.59
N ASN A 100 -1.06 -13.44 -6.59
CA ASN A 100 -2.16 -14.30 -6.12
C ASN A 100 -2.51 -14.08 -4.64
N ILE A 101 -1.52 -13.86 -3.78
CA ILE A 101 -1.73 -13.58 -2.35
C ILE A 101 -2.45 -12.24 -2.18
N LEU A 102 -1.98 -11.20 -2.87
CA LEU A 102 -2.59 -9.88 -2.81
C LEU A 102 -4.03 -9.94 -3.27
N LEU A 103 -4.31 -10.49 -4.46
CA LEU A 103 -5.66 -10.56 -5.01
C LEU A 103 -6.64 -11.34 -4.11
N GLN A 104 -6.20 -12.43 -3.48
CA GLN A 104 -7.02 -13.19 -2.52
C GLN A 104 -7.28 -12.45 -1.21
N GLY A 105 -6.41 -11.52 -0.84
CA GLY A 105 -6.58 -10.64 0.31
C GLY A 105 -7.48 -9.44 0.05
N LEU A 106 -8.02 -9.25 -1.17
CA LEU A 106 -8.88 -8.13 -1.51
C LEU A 106 -10.36 -8.46 -1.41
N SER A 107 -11.14 -7.50 -0.94
CA SER A 107 -12.58 -7.52 -1.08
C SER A 107 -12.98 -7.35 -2.56
N LYS A 108 -14.15 -7.90 -2.92
CA LYS A 108 -14.63 -7.97 -4.32
C LYS A 108 -14.68 -6.60 -5.01
N ASP A 109 -15.11 -5.58 -4.30
CA ASP A 109 -15.23 -4.20 -4.76
C ASP A 109 -13.87 -3.53 -5.01
N ILE A 110 -12.86 -3.80 -4.19
CA ILE A 110 -11.48 -3.34 -4.42
C ILE A 110 -10.87 -4.07 -5.62
N TYR A 111 -11.06 -5.40 -5.69
CA TYR A 111 -10.58 -6.20 -6.82
C TYR A 111 -11.09 -5.67 -8.16
N THR A 112 -12.38 -5.34 -8.27
CA THR A 112 -12.96 -4.80 -9.52
C THR A 112 -12.33 -3.49 -9.98
N LEU A 113 -11.75 -2.69 -9.08
CA LEU A 113 -11.12 -1.41 -9.42
C LEU A 113 -9.68 -1.57 -9.92
N ILE A 114 -9.01 -2.67 -9.57
CA ILE A 114 -7.58 -2.87 -9.83
C ILE A 114 -7.28 -4.13 -10.66
N ASN A 115 -8.31 -4.81 -11.18
CA ASN A 115 -8.16 -6.07 -11.92
C ASN A 115 -7.35 -5.93 -13.23
N GLN A 116 -7.09 -4.71 -13.69
CA GLN A 116 -6.24 -4.44 -14.85
C GLN A 116 -4.73 -4.60 -14.58
N TYR A 117 -4.31 -4.56 -13.31
CA TYR A 117 -2.90 -4.71 -12.93
C TYR A 117 -2.52 -6.19 -12.80
N THR A 118 -1.32 -6.54 -13.27
CA THR A 118 -0.92 -7.94 -13.45
C THR A 118 0.25 -8.38 -12.58
N ASP A 119 1.08 -7.46 -12.11
CA ASP A 119 2.18 -7.75 -11.18
C ASP A 119 1.89 -7.29 -9.75
N ALA A 120 2.63 -7.86 -8.80
CA ALA A 120 2.38 -7.69 -7.38
C ALA A 120 2.60 -6.24 -6.92
N LYS A 121 3.57 -5.54 -7.49
CA LYS A 121 3.92 -4.17 -7.09
C LYS A 121 2.88 -3.18 -7.54
N ASP A 122 2.42 -3.29 -8.78
CA ASP A 122 1.38 -2.42 -9.30
C ASP A 122 0.06 -2.62 -8.53
N ILE A 123 -0.32 -3.86 -8.25
CA ILE A 123 -1.48 -4.16 -7.40
C ILE A 123 -1.31 -3.51 -6.02
N TRP A 124 -0.17 -3.73 -5.36
CA TRP A 124 0.12 -3.17 -4.03
C TRP A 124 0.03 -1.64 -4.01
N ASN A 125 0.68 -0.99 -4.98
CA ASN A 125 0.71 0.48 -5.07
C ASN A 125 -0.68 1.07 -5.34
N ASN A 126 -1.48 0.43 -6.18
CA ASN A 126 -2.83 0.91 -6.48
C ASN A 126 -3.80 0.69 -5.31
N VAL A 127 -3.71 -0.43 -4.59
CA VAL A 127 -4.46 -0.62 -3.33
C VAL A 127 -4.09 0.46 -2.32
N LYS A 128 -2.79 0.72 -2.17
CA LYS A 128 -2.29 1.77 -1.27
C LYS A 128 -2.81 3.14 -1.68
N MET A 129 -2.69 3.50 -2.96
CA MET A 129 -3.19 4.77 -3.48
C MET A 129 -4.70 4.91 -3.33
N LEU A 130 -5.46 3.83 -3.48
CA LEU A 130 -6.92 3.83 -3.35
C LEU A 130 -7.38 4.07 -1.91
N LEU A 131 -6.64 3.54 -0.92
CA LEU A 131 -7.05 3.57 0.49
C LEU A 131 -6.36 4.65 1.33
N GLU A 132 -5.11 4.97 1.04
CA GLU A 132 -4.37 6.07 1.69
C GLU A 132 -4.47 7.38 0.90
N GLY A 133 -4.82 7.31 -0.39
CA GLY A 133 -4.69 8.42 -1.33
C GLY A 133 -3.31 8.50 -2.01
N SER A 134 -3.16 9.41 -2.96
CA SER A 134 -1.86 9.80 -3.53
C SER A 134 -1.10 10.76 -2.60
N LYS A 135 0.19 11.00 -2.87
CA LYS A 135 0.94 12.09 -2.20
C LYS A 135 0.24 13.44 -2.33
N LEU A 136 -0.37 13.71 -3.49
CA LEU A 136 -1.13 14.94 -3.75
C LEU A 136 -2.34 15.03 -2.82
N THR A 137 -3.11 13.95 -2.66
CA THR A 137 -4.24 13.95 -1.70
C THR A 137 -3.78 14.04 -0.24
N LYS A 138 -2.52 13.70 0.06
CA LYS A 138 -1.94 13.90 1.39
C LYS A 138 -1.60 15.37 1.61
N GLU A 139 -0.99 16.04 0.64
CA GLU A 139 -0.73 17.49 0.68
C GLU A 139 -2.03 18.30 0.70
N ASP A 140 -3.03 17.93 -0.11
CA ASP A 140 -4.36 18.55 -0.08
C ASP A 140 -5.03 18.37 1.29
N ARG A 141 -4.90 17.19 1.90
CA ARG A 141 -5.43 16.91 3.24
C ARG A 141 -4.67 17.64 4.34
N GLU A 142 -3.35 17.78 4.21
CA GLU A 142 -2.53 18.63 5.08
C GLU A 142 -2.96 20.10 4.96
N SER A 143 -3.17 20.61 3.75
CA SER A 143 -3.67 21.97 3.50
C SER A 143 -5.05 22.17 4.11
N GLN A 144 -5.99 21.24 3.87
CA GLN A 144 -7.34 21.33 4.41
C GLN A 144 -7.34 21.34 5.95
N LEU A 145 -6.54 20.47 6.58
CA LEU A 145 -6.43 20.44 8.04
C LEU A 145 -5.73 21.69 8.60
N TYR A 146 -4.79 22.27 7.85
CA TYR A 146 -4.18 23.54 8.21
C TYR A 146 -5.20 24.69 8.12
N ASP A 147 -6.01 24.72 7.07
CA ASP A 147 -7.08 25.72 6.90
C ASP A 147 -8.17 25.58 7.97
N ASP A 148 -8.59 24.34 8.26
CA ASP A 148 -9.55 24.03 9.33
C ASP A 148 -9.01 24.46 10.69
N PHE A 149 -7.71 24.22 10.94
CA PHE A 149 -7.02 24.70 12.13
C PHE A 149 -6.98 26.21 12.17
N GLU A 150 -6.59 26.87 11.08
CA GLU A 150 -6.44 28.32 11.02
C GLU A 150 -7.76 29.05 11.29
N HIS A 151 -8.86 28.52 10.80
CA HIS A 151 -10.20 29.08 10.96
C HIS A 151 -10.97 28.51 12.17
N PHE A 152 -10.33 27.66 12.99
CA PHE A 152 -10.98 27.02 14.12
C PHE A 152 -11.38 28.04 15.18
N ARG A 153 -12.69 28.16 15.42
CA ARG A 153 -13.26 29.06 16.42
C ARG A 153 -14.52 28.49 17.05
N GLN A 154 -14.83 28.95 18.26
CA GLN A 154 -16.07 28.61 18.94
C GLN A 154 -17.25 29.26 18.21
N HIS A 155 -18.32 28.49 18.03
CA HIS A 155 -19.56 29.02 17.47
C HIS A 155 -20.43 29.71 18.55
N LYS A 156 -21.25 30.68 18.15
CA LYS A 156 -22.09 31.51 19.04
C LYS A 156 -23.05 30.75 19.99
N ARG A 157 -23.30 29.47 19.75
CA ARG A 157 -24.19 28.61 20.57
C ARG A 157 -23.52 27.29 20.98
N GLU A 158 -22.21 27.18 20.77
CA GLU A 158 -21.45 25.98 21.07
C GLU A 158 -21.00 26.02 22.53
N THR A 159 -21.29 24.95 23.28
CA THR A 159 -20.79 24.84 24.65
C THR A 159 -19.27 24.66 24.66
N ILE A 160 -18.60 25.03 25.76
CA ILE A 160 -17.16 24.80 25.90
C ILE A 160 -16.81 23.32 25.72
N ARG A 161 -17.69 22.41 26.17
CA ARG A 161 -17.51 20.96 26.02
C ARG A 161 -17.55 20.54 24.55
N ASP A 162 -18.53 21.03 23.79
CA ASP A 162 -18.66 20.71 22.36
C ASP A 162 -17.46 21.27 21.57
N TYR A 163 -17.04 22.49 21.90
CA TYR A 163 -15.85 23.12 21.33
C TYR A 163 -14.59 22.28 21.58
N TYR A 164 -14.39 21.81 22.82
CA TYR A 164 -13.28 20.92 23.17
C TYR A 164 -13.31 19.61 22.38
N VAL A 165 -14.48 18.98 22.26
CA VAL A 165 -14.62 17.72 21.50
C VAL A 165 -14.26 17.92 20.02
N ARG A 166 -14.73 19.00 19.39
CA ARG A 166 -14.36 19.31 18.00
C ARG A 166 -12.86 19.60 17.86
N PHE A 167 -12.28 20.33 18.81
CA PHE A 167 -10.85 20.62 18.80
C PHE A 167 -10.03 19.36 18.95
N ALA A 168 -10.38 18.48 19.91
CA ALA A 168 -9.71 17.20 20.11
C ALA A 168 -9.79 16.31 18.86
N LYS A 169 -10.93 16.30 18.17
CA LYS A 169 -11.09 15.59 16.89
C LYS A 169 -10.11 16.14 15.83
N LEU A 170 -10.05 17.45 15.65
CA LEU A 170 -9.13 18.08 14.70
C LEU A 170 -7.66 17.72 15.00
N ILE A 171 -7.25 17.76 16.27
CA ILE A 171 -5.89 17.37 16.67
C ILE A 171 -5.62 15.89 16.38
N ASN A 172 -6.62 15.01 16.58
CA ASN A 172 -6.49 13.60 16.26
C ASN A 172 -6.33 13.38 14.74
N ASP A 173 -7.11 14.08 13.93
CA ASP A 173 -7.05 14.01 12.47
C ASP A 173 -5.68 14.48 11.94
N MET A 174 -5.11 15.56 12.50
CA MET A 174 -3.75 16.02 12.20
C MET A 174 -2.68 14.98 12.60
N ARG A 175 -2.82 14.34 13.77
CA ARG A 175 -1.88 13.30 14.24
C ARG A 175 -1.90 12.06 13.35
N ASN A 176 -3.07 11.65 12.86
CA ASN A 176 -3.23 10.47 12.02
C ASN A 176 -2.40 10.56 10.73
N ILE A 177 -2.18 11.77 10.21
CA ILE A 177 -1.35 12.00 9.01
C ILE A 177 0.09 12.44 9.33
N LYS A 178 0.48 12.38 10.61
CA LYS A 178 1.81 12.76 11.14
C LYS A 178 2.14 14.26 11.02
N MET A 179 1.12 15.12 11.00
CA MET A 179 1.32 16.56 11.09
C MET A 179 1.63 16.95 12.55
N THR A 180 2.73 17.66 12.77
CA THR A 180 3.22 17.99 14.12
C THR A 180 2.99 19.47 14.44
N MET A 181 2.45 19.74 15.63
CA MET A 181 2.26 21.07 16.19
C MET A 181 2.78 21.08 17.63
N SER A 182 3.41 22.16 18.07
CA SER A 182 3.84 22.27 19.46
C SER A 182 2.64 22.39 20.40
N ARG A 183 2.77 21.87 21.63
CA ARG A 183 1.73 22.05 22.67
C ARG A 183 1.36 23.51 22.89
N MET A 184 2.35 24.40 22.80
CA MET A 184 2.16 25.84 22.93
C MET A 184 1.26 26.41 21.82
N GLN A 185 1.49 26.03 20.57
CA GLN A 185 0.64 26.45 19.43
C GLN A 185 -0.81 25.97 19.60
N LEU A 186 -0.99 24.70 19.99
CA LEU A 186 -2.31 24.12 20.21
C LEU A 186 -3.06 24.83 21.34
N ASN A 187 -2.40 25.04 22.49
CA ASN A 187 -3.00 25.70 23.65
C ASN A 187 -3.36 27.16 23.34
N SER A 188 -2.47 27.89 22.69
CA SER A 188 -2.71 29.27 22.27
C SER A 188 -3.89 29.36 21.31
N LYS A 189 -3.97 28.46 20.31
CA LYS A 189 -5.09 28.43 19.37
C LYS A 189 -6.42 28.14 20.07
N PHE A 190 -6.43 27.17 20.99
CA PHE A 190 -7.63 26.80 21.74
C PHE A 190 -8.18 27.98 22.53
N VAL A 191 -7.33 28.63 23.34
CA VAL A 191 -7.74 29.71 24.26
C VAL A 191 -8.13 30.98 23.51
N ASN A 192 -7.37 31.37 22.48
CA ASN A 192 -7.59 32.65 21.78
C ASN A 192 -8.86 32.68 20.91
N ASN A 193 -9.48 31.53 20.65
CA ASN A 193 -10.66 31.42 19.79
C ASN A 193 -11.94 30.98 20.53
N ILE A 194 -11.91 31.04 21.86
CA ILE A 194 -13.10 30.95 22.72
C ILE A 194 -13.82 32.30 22.68
N LEU A 195 -15.15 32.29 22.59
CA LEU A 195 -15.96 33.50 22.66
C LEU A 195 -15.95 34.05 24.10
N PRO A 196 -15.88 35.37 24.29
CA PRO A 196 -16.07 35.96 25.62
C PRO A 196 -17.47 35.59 26.14
N GLU A 197 -17.54 35.21 27.42
CA GLU A 197 -18.81 35.03 28.13
C GLU A 197 -19.61 36.34 28.25
#